data_AF-A0A353VUA5-F1
#
_entry.id   AF-A0A353VUA5-F1
#
_cell.length_a   1.000
_cell.length_b   1.000
_cell.length_c   1.000
_cell.angle_alpha   90.00
_cell.angle_beta   90.00
_cell.angle_gamma   90.00
#
_symmetry.space_group_name_H-M   'P 1'
#
loop_
_entity.id
_entity.type
_entity.pdbx_description
1 polymer ?
#
loop_
_entity_poly.entity_id
_entity_poly.type
_entity_poly.pdbx_seq_one_letter_code
_entity_poly.pdbx_strand_id
1 'polypeptide(L)' 'IRMDKSPKTGAYVFTELLVEADKTKDFFDTKK' A
#
# COMPACT_ATOMS: atom_id res chain seq x y z
N ILE A 1 3.79 -3.50 4.90
CA ILE A 1 2.44 -3.99 4.55
C ILE A 1 1.48 -2.81 4.61
N ARG A 2 0.68 -2.58 3.57
CA ARG A 2 -0.34 -1.51 3.55
C ARG A 2 -1.70 -2.05 3.09
N MET A 3 -2.76 -1.33 3.40
CA MET A 3 -4.12 -1.72 3.06
C MET A 3 -4.59 -0.92 1.85
N ASP A 4 -4.87 -1.59 0.74
CA ASP A 4 -5.37 -0.99 -0.49
C ASP A 4 -6.84 -1.41 -0.70
N LYS A 5 -7.68 -0.49 -1.19
CA LYS A 5 -9.07 -0.84 -1.54
C LYS A 5 -9.10 -1.42 -2.95
N SER A 6 -9.57 -2.66 -3.08
CA SER A 6 -9.73 -3.32 -4.38
C SER A 6 -10.77 -2.56 -5.23
N PRO A 7 -10.41 -2.04 -6.42
CA PRO A 7 -11.37 -1.38 -7.29
C PRO A 7 -12.37 -2.36 -7.90
N LYS A 8 -12.08 -3.67 -7.87
CA LYS A 8 -12.95 -4.72 -8.42
C LYS A 8 -14.01 -5.18 -7.43
N THR A 9 -13.68 -5.23 -6.14
CA THR A 9 -14.54 -5.83 -5.10
C THR A 9 -14.93 -4.87 -3.99
N GLY A 10 -14.30 -3.71 -3.90
CA GLY A 10 -14.50 -2.72 -2.83
C GLY A 10 -13.94 -3.14 -1.47
N ALA A 11 -13.44 -4.37 -1.33
CA ALA A 11 -12.84 -4.89 -0.12
C ALA A 11 -11.43 -4.34 0.08
N TYR A 12 -10.98 -4.32 1.34
CA TYR A 12 -9.61 -4.00 1.68
C TYR A 12 -8.73 -5.25 1.54
N VAL A 13 -7.62 -5.09 0.81
CA VAL A 13 -6.59 -6.12 0.64
C VAL A 13 -5.29 -5.63 1.26
N PHE A 14 -4.56 -6.55 1.88
CA PHE A 14 -3.23 -6.27 2.39
C PHE A 14 -2.21 -6.52 1.29
N THR A 15 -1.39 -5.51 1.00
CA THR A 15 -0.31 -5.58 0.03
C THR A 15 1.03 -5.49 0.75
N GLU A 16 1.91 -6.45 0.48
CA GLU A 16 3.29 -6.45 0.96
C GLU A 16 4.22 -6.03 -0.18
N LEU A 17 5.10 -5.08 0.11
CA LEU A 17 6.16 -4.66 -0.81
C LEU A 17 7.44 -4.48 0.00
N LEU A 18 8.55 -5.00 -0.51
CA LEU A 18 9.86 -4.74 0.06
C LEU A 18 10.31 -3.35 -0.42
N VAL A 19 10.57 -2.46 0.52
CA VAL A 19 11.00 -1.07 0.25
C VAL A 19 12.23 -0.75 1.09
N GLU A 20 13.10 0.08 0.54
CA GLU A 20 14.25 0.61 1.26
C GLU A 20 13.77 1.48 2.44
N ALA A 21 14.54 1.47 3.53
CA ALA A 21 14.11 2.03 4.81
C ALA A 21 13.76 3.53 4.72
N ASP A 22 14.51 4.28 3.91
CA ASP A 22 14.33 5.70 3.62
C ASP A 22 13.08 6.01 2.79
N LYS A 23 12.65 5.07 1.94
CA LYS A 23 11.49 5.20 1.05
C LYS A 23 10.18 4.69 1.65
N THR A 24 10.23 4.20 2.89
CA THR A 24 9.05 3.67 3.60
C THR A 24 7.95 4.74 3.69
N LYS A 25 8.30 5.99 3.98
CA LYS A 25 7.34 7.09 4.12
C LYS A 25 6.59 7.36 2.82
N ASP A 26 7.32 7.48 1.71
CA ASP A 26 6.73 7.73 0.39
C ASP A 26 5.83 6.58 -0.08
N PHE A 27 6.20 5.34 0.27
CA PHE A 27 5.40 4.15 -0.02
C PHE A 27 4.02 4.18 0.65
N PHE A 28 3.91 4.73 1.87
CA PHE A 28 2.64 4.88 2.58
C PHE A 28 1.89 6.18 2.21
N ASP A 29 2.61 7.26 1.87
CA ASP A 29 2.01 8.55 1.51
C ASP A 29 1.42 8.56 0.08
N THR A 30 1.75 7.56 -0.74
CA THR A 30 1.16 7.40 -2.08
C THR A 30 -0.34 7.09 -1.98
N LYS A 31 -1.18 8.14 -2.01
CA LYS A 31 -2.64 8.01 -2.14
C LYS A 31 -2.97 7.57 -3.56
N LYS A 32 -3.42 6.31 -3.68
CA LYS A 32 -4.06 5.78 -4.89
C LYS A 32 -5.56 5.97 -4.83
#